data_AF-A0A960U2A7-F1
#
_entry.id   AF-A0A960U2A7-F1
#
_cell.length_a   1.000
_cell.length_b   1.000
_cell.length_c   1.000
_cell.angle_alpha   90.00
_cell.angle_beta   90.00
_cell.angle_gamma   90.00
#
_symmetry.space_group_name_H-M   'P 1'
#
loop_
_entity.id
_entity.type
_entity.pdbx_description
1 polymer ?
#
loop_
_entity_poly.entity_id
_entity_poly.type
_entity_poly.pdbx_seq_one_letter_code
_entity_poly.pdbx_strand_id
1 'polypeptide(L)' 'VHAPPAKRVEVFDLVNAFRGKVVDVSRSSIVAEINGSSSKLDAFSDLMKPYGIIEVVRSGKIAMTRGK' A
#
# COMPACT_ATOMS: atom_id res chain seq x y z
N VAL A 1 -2.09 -5.66 -5.33
CA VAL A 1 -2.73 -6.67 -4.44
C VAL A 1 -3.96 -7.24 -5.10
N HIS A 2 -4.31 -8.50 -4.82
CA HIS A 2 -5.53 -9.11 -5.31
C HIS A 2 -6.74 -8.61 -4.51
N ALA A 3 -7.73 -8.05 -5.22
CA ALA A 3 -8.86 -7.33 -4.66
C ALA A 3 -10.13 -7.52 -5.53
N PRO A 4 -10.79 -8.68 -5.42
CA PRO A 4 -12.07 -8.92 -6.06
C PRO A 4 -13.15 -8.01 -5.44
N PRO A 5 -14.30 -7.82 -6.11
CA PRO A 5 -15.35 -6.89 -5.65
C PRO A 5 -15.74 -7.04 -4.18
N ALA A 6 -15.79 -8.28 -3.67
CA ALA A 6 -16.13 -8.56 -2.27
C ALA A 6 -15.13 -8.03 -1.23
N LYS A 7 -13.84 -7.92 -1.59
CA LYS A 7 -12.77 -7.45 -0.69
C LYS A 7 -12.31 -6.02 -0.99
N ARG A 8 -12.85 -5.41 -2.05
CA ARG A 8 -12.37 -4.13 -2.59
C ARG A 8 -12.51 -2.98 -1.60
N VAL A 9 -13.64 -2.92 -0.90
CA VAL A 9 -13.92 -1.86 0.09
C VAL A 9 -12.91 -1.93 1.22
N GLU A 10 -12.69 -3.12 1.77
CA GLU A 10 -11.73 -3.35 2.86
C GLU A 10 -10.30 -2.96 2.46
N VAL A 11 -9.88 -3.30 1.25
CA VAL A 11 -8.57 -2.90 0.69
C VAL A 11 -8.47 -1.38 0.57
N PHE A 12 -9.52 -0.70 0.12
CA PHE A 12 -9.53 0.77 0.04
C PHE A 12 -9.45 1.41 1.43
N ASP A 13 -10.18 0.89 2.41
CA ASP A 13 -10.15 1.39 3.77
C ASP A 13 -8.77 1.23 4.41
N LEU A 14 -8.10 0.10 4.18
CA LEU A 14 -6.71 -0.10 4.61
C LEU A 14 -5.74 0.88 3.95
N VAL A 15 -5.86 1.09 2.64
CA VAL A 15 -5.04 2.09 1.93
C VAL A 15 -5.27 3.48 2.51
N ASN A 16 -6.52 3.86 2.74
CA ASN A 16 -6.89 5.15 3.32
C ASN A 16 -6.38 5.32 4.77
N ALA A 17 -6.51 4.29 5.61
CA ALA A 17 -6.03 4.29 6.99
C ALA A 17 -4.51 4.52 7.07
N PHE A 18 -3.76 3.98 6.10
CA PHE A 18 -2.33 4.20 5.97
C PHE A 18 -1.96 5.50 5.24
N ARG A 19 -2.93 6.36 4.94
CA ARG A 19 -2.75 7.59 4.15
C ARG A 19 -2.05 7.31 2.81
N GLY A 20 -2.38 6.17 2.22
CA GLY A 20 -1.95 5.79 0.89
C GLY A 20 -2.84 6.36 -0.19
N LYS A 21 -2.48 6.04 -1.42
CA LYS A 21 -3.26 6.38 -2.59
C LYS A 21 -3.45 5.15 -3.46
N VAL A 22 -4.68 4.89 -3.87
CA VAL A 22 -4.96 3.94 -4.94
C VAL A 22 -4.58 4.61 -6.27
N VAL A 23 -3.65 4.00 -6.99
CA VAL A 23 -3.12 4.55 -8.26
C VAL A 23 -3.67 3.82 -9.49
N ASP A 24 -4.10 2.57 -9.33
CA ASP A 24 -4.77 1.80 -10.39
C ASP A 24 -5.77 0.78 -9.81
N VAL A 25 -6.83 0.50 -10.56
CA VAL A 25 -7.88 -0.46 -10.21
C VAL A 25 -8.28 -1.28 -11.43
N SER A 26 -8.19 -2.60 -11.29
CA SER A 26 -8.59 -3.58 -12.28
C SER A 26 -9.74 -4.47 -11.74
N ARG A 27 -10.27 -5.39 -12.57
CA ARG A 27 -11.40 -6.25 -12.18
C ARG A 27 -11.15 -7.05 -10.89
N SER A 28 -9.93 -7.52 -10.67
CA SER A 28 -9.55 -8.39 -9.55
C SER A 28 -8.29 -7.92 -8.82
N SER A 29 -7.76 -6.74 -9.11
CA SER A 29 -6.54 -6.22 -8.49
C SER A 29 -6.57 -4.71 -8.30
N ILE A 30 -5.77 -4.24 -7.34
CA ILE A 30 -5.54 -2.83 -7.04
C ILE A 30 -4.04 -2.59 -6.92
N VAL A 31 -3.58 -1.44 -7.41
CA VAL A 31 -2.25 -0.90 -7.13
C VAL A 31 -2.40 0.28 -6.18
N ALA A 32 -1.62 0.27 -5.10
CA ALA A 32 -1.61 1.32 -4.10
C ALA A 32 -0.18 1.80 -3.84
N GLU A 33 -0.03 3.11 -3.67
CA GLU A 33 1.19 3.77 -3.26
C GLU A 33 1.08 4.17 -1.78
N ILE A 34 2.14 3.89 -1.01
CA ILE A 34 2.23 4.24 0.41
C ILE A 34 3.60 4.87 0.66
N ASN A 35 3.60 6.01 1.34
CA ASN A 35 4.82 6.70 1.77
C ASN A 35 4.89 6.76 3.31
N GLY A 36 6.10 6.63 3.86
CA GLY A 36 6.35 6.77 5.29
C GLY A 36 7.60 6.07 5.80
N SER A 37 7.69 5.92 7.12
CA SER A 37 8.77 5.17 7.78
C SER A 37 8.78 3.71 7.36
N SER A 38 9.94 3.06 7.45
CA SER A 38 10.04 1.63 7.14
C SER A 38 9.06 0.80 7.96
N SER A 39 8.91 1.10 9.26
CA SER A 39 7.95 0.43 10.15
C SER A 39 6.49 0.54 9.67
N LYS A 40 6.09 1.70 9.14
CA LYS A 40 4.74 1.90 8.59
C LYS A 40 4.52 1.06 7.34
N LEU A 41 5.52 1.02 6.45
CA LEU A 41 5.46 0.23 5.22
C LEU A 41 5.45 -1.28 5.51
N ASP A 42 6.20 -1.71 6.51
CA ASP A 42 6.25 -3.12 6.94
C ASP A 42 4.88 -3.55 7.51
N ALA A 43 4.30 -2.74 8.41
CA ALA A 43 2.97 -2.99 8.95
C ALA A 43 1.87 -3.03 7.88
N PHE A 44 1.94 -2.15 6.88
CA PHE A 44 1.00 -2.17 5.76
C PHE A 44 1.14 -3.45 4.92
N SER A 45 2.37 -3.85 4.61
CA SER A 45 2.65 -5.09 3.88
C SER A 45 2.11 -6.31 4.62
N ASP A 46 2.30 -6.36 5.94
CA ASP A 46 1.79 -7.44 6.79
C ASP A 46 0.27 -7.54 6.76
N LEU A 47 -0.44 -6.41 6.84
CA LEU A 47 -1.91 -6.36 6.73
C LEU A 47 -2.41 -6.72 5.32
N MET A 48 -1.59 -6.53 4.29
CA MET A 48 -1.93 -6.87 2.90
C MET A 48 -1.66 -8.34 2.55
N LYS A 49 -0.88 -9.08 3.34
CA LYS A 49 -0.58 -10.51 3.10
C LYS A 49 -1.83 -11.37 2.86
N PRO A 50 -2.92 -11.27 3.66
CA PRO A 50 -4.13 -12.10 3.48
C PRO A 50 -4.87 -11.86 2.17
N TYR A 51 -4.65 -10.71 1.52
CA TYR A 51 -5.28 -10.35 0.25
C TYR A 51 -4.53 -10.92 -0.96
N GLY A 52 -3.29 -11.38 -0.78
CA GLY A 52 -2.41 -11.78 -1.88
C GLY A 52 -1.71 -10.57 -2.47
N ILE A 53 -0.49 -10.33 -2.01
CA ILE A 53 0.42 -9.37 -2.63
C ILE A 53 0.92 -9.99 -3.95
N ILE A 54 0.61 -9.33 -5.06
CA ILE A 54 1.02 -9.78 -6.40
C ILE A 54 2.47 -9.35 -6.66
N GLU A 55 2.78 -8.08 -6.37
CA GLU A 55 4.07 -7.46 -6.59
C GLU A 55 4.25 -6.32 -5.57
N VAL A 56 5.51 -6.08 -5.15
CA VAL A 56 5.91 -4.94 -4.31
C VAL A 56 7.19 -4.35 -4.87
N VAL A 57 7.17 -3.04 -5.09
CA VAL A 57 8.37 -2.25 -5.40
C VAL A 57 8.60 -1.28 -4.26
N ARG A 58 9.83 -1.23 -3.74
CA ARG A 58 10.21 -0.37 -2.61
C ARG A 58 11.54 0.32 -2.89
N SER A 59 11.54 1.65 -2.81
CA SER A 59 12.70 2.49 -3.11
C SER A 59 13.81 2.47 -2.04
N GLY A 60 13.56 1.85 -0.88
CA GLY A 60 14.47 1.91 0.27
C GLY A 60 14.32 3.21 1.07
N LYS A 61 15.27 3.49 1.96
CA LYS A 61 15.29 4.72 2.76
C LYS A 61 15.89 5.85 1.92
N ILE A 62 15.10 6.88 1.67
CA ILE A 62 15.56 8.13 1.05
C ILE A 62 15.52 9.20 2.13
N ALA A 63 16.65 9.89 2.34
CA ALA A 63 16.77 10.92 3.35
C ALA A 63 17.37 12.19 2.72
N MET A 64 16.85 13.33 3.12
CA MET A 64 17.37 14.65 2.77
C MET A 64 17.48 15.46 4.05
N THR A 65 18.52 16.30 4.14
CA THR A 65 18.62 17.28 5.22
C THR A 65 17.42 18.23 5.16
N ARG A 66 16.86 18.54 6.33
CA ARG A 66 15.85 19.59 6.44
C ARG A 66 16.52 20.95 6.16
N GLY A 67 15.75 21.88 5.60
CA GLY A 67 16.22 23.24 5.33
C GLY A 67 16.83 23.90 6.57
N LYS A 68 17.67 24.90 6.34
CA LYS A 68 18.10 25.82 7.42
C LYS A 68 16.90 26.56 7.98
#